data_AF-A0A954T1V5-F1
#
_entry.id   AF-A0A954T1V5-F1
#
_cell.length_a   1.000
_cell.length_b   1.000
_cell.length_c   1.000
_cell.angle_alpha   90.00
_cell.angle_beta   90.00
_cell.angle_gamma   90.00
#
_symmetry.space_group_name_H-M   'P 1'
#
loop_
_entity.id
_entity.type
_entity.pdbx_description
1 polymer ?
#
loop_
_entity_poly.entity_id
_entity_poly.type
_entity_poly.pdbx_seq_one_letter_code
_entity_poly.pdbx_strand_id
1 'polypeptide(L)'
;MLVLFAQAKNTHAQLADVPAAFEAVQTEDRSHMFMFASGDSQVPEGGHWQGVQMRFDADRICHWMFLTHDTATTAYVYVVKFPASLDEPGKVAHVHEFPSDGGSPPLRHSGGCQLRGNFLAVGVEDNQEKTRSEVQLWDISDPLNFHQLP
;
A
#
# COMPACT_ATOMS: atom_id res chain seq x y z
N MET A 1 1.87 5.40 -13.15
CA MET A 1 1.84 6.68 -12.42
C MET A 1 0.82 6.54 -11.30
N LEU A 2 1.28 6.45 -10.04
CA LEU A 2 0.42 6.42 -8.87
C LEU A 2 0.42 7.84 -8.27
N VAL A 3 -0.74 8.48 -8.19
CA VAL A 3 -0.90 9.81 -7.59
C VAL A 3 -1.53 9.61 -6.22
N LEU A 4 -0.86 10.09 -5.17
CA LEU A 4 -1.29 9.93 -3.78
C LEU A 4 -1.66 11.28 -3.18
N PHE A 5 -2.80 11.33 -2.52
CA PHE A 5 -3.26 12.49 -1.75
C PHE A 5 -3.18 12.15 -0.27
N ALA A 6 -2.35 12.85 0.49
CA ALA A 6 -2.29 12.73 1.94
C ALA A 6 -2.81 14.03 2.57
N GLN A 7 -4.02 14.01 3.13
CA GLN A 7 -4.49 15.10 3.99
C GLN A 7 -4.04 14.86 5.44
N ALA A 8 -3.10 15.66 5.92
CA ALA A 8 -2.83 15.79 7.34
C ALA A 8 -3.58 17.03 7.87
N LYS A 9 -4.88 16.90 8.16
CA LYS A 9 -5.60 17.78 9.10
C LYS A 9 -6.87 17.10 9.61
N ASN A 10 -6.93 16.93 10.93
CA ASN A 10 -8.12 16.52 11.68
C ASN A 10 -9.24 17.55 11.50
N THR A 11 -10.01 17.42 10.43
CA THR A 11 -11.29 18.09 10.31
C THR A 11 -12.28 17.10 9.74
N HIS A 12 -13.18 16.60 10.59
CA HIS A 12 -14.49 16.08 10.18
C HIS A 12 -15.34 17.23 9.60
N ALA A 13 -14.80 17.95 8.60
CA ALA A 13 -15.58 18.88 7.83
C ALA A 13 -16.46 18.05 6.90
N GLN A 14 -17.78 18.16 7.03
CA GLN A 14 -18.67 17.66 5.98
C GLN A 14 -18.28 18.36 4.68
N LEU A 15 -17.78 17.60 3.71
CA LEU A 15 -17.51 18.10 2.37
C LEU A 15 -18.86 18.36 1.71
N ALA A 16 -19.23 19.63 1.59
CA ALA A 16 -20.48 20.04 0.94
C ALA A 16 -20.49 19.70 -0.56
N ASP A 17 -19.30 19.64 -1.18
CA ASP A 17 -19.09 19.34 -2.60
C ASP A 17 -17.78 18.54 -2.75
N VAL A 18 -17.90 17.23 -2.96
CA VAL A 18 -16.76 16.32 -3.10
C VAL A 18 -15.95 16.59 -4.38
N PRO A 19 -16.56 16.77 -5.57
CA PRO A 19 -15.84 17.18 -6.77
C PRO A 19 -15.00 18.46 -6.59
N ALA A 20 -15.60 19.54 -6.06
CA ALA A 20 -14.87 20.79 -5.87
C ALA A 20 -13.73 20.65 -4.85
N ALA A 21 -13.94 19.88 -3.78
CA ALA A 21 -12.89 19.58 -2.82
C ALA A 21 -11.73 18.78 -3.44
N PHE A 22 -12.02 17.83 -4.32
CA PHE A 22 -11.01 17.03 -5.02
C PHE A 22 -10.17 17.89 -5.98
N GLU A 23 -10.81 18.76 -6.77
CA GLU A 23 -10.11 19.70 -7.66
C GLU A 23 -9.20 20.65 -6.87
N ALA A 24 -9.65 21.12 -5.70
CA ALA A 24 -8.85 21.99 -4.85
C ALA A 24 -7.55 21.32 -4.35
N VAL A 25 -7.55 19.99 -4.15
CA VAL A 25 -6.34 19.25 -3.74
C VAL A 25 -5.26 19.31 -4.83
N GLN A 26 -5.62 19.39 -6.11
CA GLN A 26 -4.65 19.50 -7.21
C GLN A 26 -4.00 20.89 -7.28
N THR A 27 -4.70 21.93 -6.83
CA THR A 27 -4.25 23.33 -6.91
C THR A 27 -3.43 23.80 -5.71
N GLU A 28 -3.50 23.08 -4.60
CA GLU A 28 -2.67 23.34 -3.43
C GLU A 28 -1.41 22.47 -3.52
N ASP A 29 -0.26 22.93 -3.01
CA ASP A 29 1.01 22.17 -2.86
C ASP A 29 0.86 20.99 -1.86
N ARG A 30 -0.23 20.22 -1.97
CA ARG A 30 -0.67 19.16 -1.06
C ARG A 30 -0.70 17.79 -1.74
N SER A 31 -0.43 17.74 -3.04
CA SER A 31 -0.18 16.49 -3.75
C SER A 31 1.33 16.20 -3.72
N HIS A 32 1.68 14.97 -3.34
CA HIS A 32 3.05 14.49 -3.40
C HIS A 32 3.11 13.33 -4.38
N MET A 33 3.93 13.49 -5.42
CA MET A 33 4.25 12.43 -6.35
C MET A 33 5.49 11.70 -5.85
N PHE A 34 5.36 10.40 -5.59
CA PHE A 34 6.49 9.55 -5.25
C PHE A 34 6.96 8.83 -6.49
N MET A 35 8.25 8.97 -6.80
CA MET A 35 8.88 8.23 -7.87
C MET A 35 9.65 7.05 -7.29
N PHE A 36 9.56 5.90 -7.93
CA PHE A 36 10.42 4.76 -7.62
C PHE A 36 10.62 3.88 -8.84
N ALA A 37 11.75 3.19 -8.89
CA ALA A 37 12.05 2.20 -9.90
C ALA A 37 11.69 0.79 -9.42
N SER A 38 11.15 -0.04 -10.30
CA SER A 38 10.94 -1.47 -10.03
C SER A 38 12.25 -2.22 -9.82
N GLY A 39 13.37 -1.68 -10.32
CA GLY A 39 14.67 -2.34 -10.28
C GLY A 39 14.60 -3.68 -11.04
N ASP A 40 15.08 -4.73 -10.39
CA ASP A 40 15.05 -6.11 -10.92
C ASP A 40 13.71 -6.83 -10.62
N SER A 41 12.83 -6.20 -9.84
CA SER A 41 11.52 -6.77 -9.53
C SER A 41 10.59 -6.58 -10.72
N GLN A 42 9.88 -7.65 -11.10
CA GLN A 42 8.81 -7.55 -12.08
C GLN A 42 7.52 -7.13 -11.38
N VAL A 43 6.84 -6.11 -11.93
CA VAL A 43 5.45 -5.84 -11.59
C VAL A 43 4.61 -6.70 -12.53
N PRO A 44 3.84 -7.68 -12.03
CA PRO A 44 2.95 -8.49 -12.84
C PRO A 44 2.00 -7.61 -13.65
N GLU A 45 1.68 -8.05 -14.85
CA GLU A 45 0.69 -7.37 -15.69
C GLU A 45 -0.72 -7.52 -15.14
N GLY A 46 -1.54 -6.49 -15.36
CA GLY A 46 -2.93 -6.43 -14.91
C GLY A 46 -3.06 -6.09 -13.43
N GLY A 47 -4.30 -6.16 -12.93
CA GLY A 47 -4.60 -5.87 -11.54
C GLY A 47 -4.64 -4.38 -11.18
N HIS A 48 -4.70 -4.09 -9.89
CA HIS A 48 -4.84 -2.73 -9.37
C HIS A 48 -3.96 -2.49 -8.15
N TRP A 49 -3.51 -1.24 -7.99
CA TRP A 49 -2.92 -0.74 -6.76
C TRP A 49 -4.05 -0.34 -5.80
N GLN A 50 -4.05 -0.89 -4.58
CA GLN A 50 -5.22 -0.82 -3.68
C GLN A 50 -4.94 -0.08 -2.38
N GLY A 51 -3.68 -0.02 -1.96
CA GLY A 51 -3.29 0.57 -0.69
C GLY A 51 -1.86 1.05 -0.69
N VAL A 52 -1.62 2.11 0.07
CA VAL A 52 -0.29 2.63 0.34
C VAL A 52 -0.15 2.95 1.82
N GLN A 53 0.98 2.60 2.41
CA GLN A 53 1.37 3.02 3.75
C GLN A 53 2.85 3.39 3.77
N MET A 54 3.19 4.45 4.49
CA MET A 54 4.58 4.91 4.64
C MET A 54 5.03 4.71 6.08
N ARG A 55 6.25 4.19 6.25
CA ARG A 55 6.89 4.05 7.55
C ARG A 55 8.01 5.06 7.69
N PHE A 56 7.87 5.87 8.72
CA PHE A 56 8.83 6.88 9.11
C PHE A 56 9.64 6.39 10.32
N ASP A 57 10.91 6.77 10.39
CA ASP A 57 11.71 6.58 11.60
C ASP A 57 11.39 7.65 12.68
N ALA A 58 12.14 7.63 13.78
CA ALA A 58 11.96 8.56 14.89
C ALA A 58 12.18 10.03 14.47
N ASP A 59 13.04 10.27 13.47
CA ASP A 59 13.35 11.59 12.91
C ASP A 59 12.37 12.00 11.80
N ARG A 60 11.31 11.19 11.58
CA ARG A 60 10.28 11.36 10.56
C ARG A 60 10.80 11.28 9.13
N ILE A 61 11.89 10.54 8.91
CA ILE A 61 12.39 10.22 7.57
C ILE A 61 11.66 8.99 7.07
N CYS A 62 11.04 9.11 5.89
CA CYS A 62 10.39 7.97 5.23
C CYS A 62 11.47 7.10 4.59
N HIS A 63 11.67 5.89 5.14
CA HIS A 63 12.59 4.92 4.53
C HIS A 63 11.85 3.86 3.72
N TRP A 64 10.57 3.63 4.04
CA TRP A 64 9.83 2.49 3.51
C TRP A 64 8.41 2.86 3.13
N MET A 65 7.98 2.39 1.98
CA MET A 65 6.60 2.44 1.52
C MET A 65 6.12 1.03 1.19
N PHE A 66 4.92 0.71 1.64
CA PHE A 66 4.24 -0.55 1.42
C PHE A 66 3.07 -0.30 0.48
N LEU A 67 3.06 -0.99 -0.66
CA LEU A 67 1.98 -0.88 -1.65
C LEU A 67 1.31 -2.24 -1.80
N THR A 68 -0.01 -2.29 -1.67
CA THR A 68 -0.77 -3.51 -1.99
C THR A 68 -1.18 -3.51 -3.45
N HIS A 69 -1.03 -4.67 -4.08
CA HIS A 69 -1.37 -4.91 -5.47
C HIS A 69 -1.91 -6.32 -5.62
N ASP A 70 -2.84 -6.51 -6.54
CA ASP A 70 -3.38 -7.82 -6.87
C ASP A 70 -3.22 -8.12 -8.35
N THR A 71 -3.33 -9.39 -8.73
CA THR A 71 -3.57 -9.81 -10.10
C THR A 71 -4.83 -10.67 -10.14
N ALA A 72 -5.15 -11.21 -11.31
CA ALA A 72 -6.20 -12.20 -11.41
C ALA A 72 -5.94 -13.45 -10.54
N THR A 73 -4.70 -13.71 -10.09
CA THR A 73 -4.37 -14.95 -9.36
C THR A 73 -3.73 -14.76 -8.00
N THR A 74 -3.09 -13.62 -7.75
CA THR A 74 -2.16 -13.47 -6.61
C THR A 74 -2.25 -12.07 -6.02
N ALA A 75 -2.17 -11.95 -4.71
CA ALA A 75 -2.03 -10.67 -4.02
C ALA A 75 -0.57 -10.44 -3.59
N TYR A 76 -0.15 -9.18 -3.55
CA TYR A 76 1.23 -8.77 -3.33
C TYR A 76 1.33 -7.57 -2.37
N VAL A 77 2.45 -7.49 -1.67
CA VAL A 77 2.97 -6.25 -1.08
C VAL A 77 4.30 -5.89 -1.71
N TYR A 78 4.38 -4.69 -2.28
CA TYR A 78 5.65 -4.10 -2.71
C TYR A 78 6.22 -3.29 -1.58
N VAL A 79 7.50 -3.52 -1.31
CA VAL A 79 8.28 -2.76 -0.33
C VAL A 79 9.24 -1.87 -1.11
N VAL A 80 8.95 -0.58 -1.12
CA VAL A 80 9.80 0.43 -1.75
C VAL A 80 10.67 1.06 -0.67
N LYS A 81 11.99 1.04 -0.90
CA LYS A 81 12.95 1.76 -0.07
C LYS A 81 13.22 3.13 -0.68
N PHE A 82 13.12 4.18 0.12
CA PHE A 82 13.56 5.51 -0.24
C PHE A 82 14.94 5.81 0.37
N PRO A 83 15.75 6.67 -0.27
CA PRO A 83 16.86 7.33 0.40
C PRO A 83 16.33 8.29 1.49
N ALA A 84 17.20 9.00 2.18
CA ALA A 84 16.80 9.87 3.31
C ALA A 84 15.91 11.07 2.93
N SER A 85 15.55 11.21 1.65
CA SER A 85 14.57 12.17 1.14
C SER A 85 13.60 11.49 0.17
N LEU A 86 12.35 11.95 0.18
CA LEU A 86 11.30 11.54 -0.76
C LEU A 86 11.38 12.29 -2.10
N ASP A 87 12.25 13.30 -2.21
CA ASP A 87 12.52 14.03 -3.46
C ASP A 87 13.38 13.22 -4.43
N GLU A 88 14.05 12.18 -3.93
CA GLU A 88 14.83 11.25 -4.72
C GLU A 88 14.01 9.97 -4.99
N PRO A 89 14.18 9.34 -6.17
CA PRO A 89 13.42 8.16 -6.50
C PRO A 89 13.79 6.99 -5.59
N GLY A 90 12.76 6.34 -5.04
CA GLY A 90 12.91 5.07 -4.33
C GLY A 90 13.22 3.91 -5.26
N LYS A 91 13.42 2.73 -4.68
CA LYS A 91 13.56 1.47 -5.41
C LYS A 91 12.76 0.38 -4.72
N VAL A 92 12.07 -0.46 -5.50
CA VAL A 92 11.48 -1.70 -4.97
C VAL A 92 12.61 -2.56 -4.41
N ALA A 93 12.57 -2.79 -3.11
CA ALA A 93 13.55 -3.58 -2.37
C ALA A 93 13.08 -5.02 -2.17
N HIS A 94 11.76 -5.23 -2.11
CA HIS A 94 11.17 -6.55 -1.94
C HIS A 94 9.74 -6.59 -2.50
N VAL A 95 9.32 -7.78 -2.94
CA VAL A 95 7.95 -8.10 -3.32
C VAL A 95 7.54 -9.33 -2.54
N HIS A 96 6.54 -9.18 -1.69
CA HIS A 96 5.99 -10.26 -0.90
C HIS A 96 4.70 -10.78 -1.55
N GLU A 97 4.64 -12.07 -1.85
CA GLU A 97 3.40 -12.74 -2.29
C GLU A 97 2.63 -13.22 -1.08
N PHE A 98 1.35 -12.87 -0.99
CA PHE A 98 0.51 -13.39 0.07
C PHE A 98 0.28 -14.90 -0.11
N PRO A 99 0.37 -15.69 0.97
CA PRO A 99 0.09 -17.11 0.89
C PRO A 99 -1.38 -17.35 0.58
N SER A 100 -1.65 -18.44 -0.13
CA SER A 100 -3.02 -18.94 -0.25
C SER A 100 -3.51 -19.44 1.11
N ASP A 101 -4.76 -19.15 1.44
CA ASP A 101 -5.46 -19.66 2.62
C ASP A 101 -5.80 -21.17 2.51
N GLY A 102 -5.43 -21.81 1.39
CA GLY A 102 -5.82 -23.19 1.06
C GLY A 102 -7.29 -23.33 0.66
N GLY A 103 -8.04 -22.23 0.65
CA GLY A 103 -9.42 -22.19 0.21
C GLY A 103 -9.55 -22.10 -1.32
N SER A 104 -10.73 -22.45 -1.82
CA SER A 104 -11.06 -22.35 -3.24
C SER A 104 -12.37 -21.59 -3.39
N PRO A 105 -12.38 -20.44 -4.09
CA PRO A 105 -11.24 -19.72 -4.69
C PRO A 105 -10.35 -19.01 -3.64
N PRO A 106 -9.03 -18.86 -3.86
CA PRO A 106 -8.11 -18.30 -2.86
C PRO A 106 -8.39 -16.81 -2.56
N LEU A 107 -8.04 -16.37 -1.35
CA LEU A 107 -8.06 -14.95 -0.97
C LEU A 107 -6.87 -14.23 -1.62
N ARG A 108 -7.13 -13.59 -2.76
CA ARG A 108 -6.08 -13.11 -3.68
C ARG A 108 -6.25 -11.67 -4.13
N HIS A 109 -7.22 -10.96 -3.56
CA HIS A 109 -7.41 -9.54 -3.81
C HIS A 109 -7.04 -8.79 -2.53
N SER A 110 -5.83 -8.23 -2.49
CA SER A 110 -5.40 -7.38 -1.38
C SER A 110 -6.02 -6.00 -1.55
N GLY A 111 -6.97 -5.66 -0.70
CA GLY A 111 -7.55 -4.33 -0.65
C GLY A 111 -6.58 -3.30 -0.06
N GLY A 112 -7.15 -2.30 0.61
CA GLY A 112 -6.36 -1.33 1.38
C GLY A 112 -5.56 -1.98 2.51
N CYS A 113 -4.45 -1.35 2.87
CA CYS A 113 -3.64 -1.73 4.02
C CYS A 113 -3.55 -0.60 5.04
N GLN A 114 -3.25 -0.93 6.29
CA GLN A 114 -3.03 0.02 7.38
C GLN A 114 -1.78 -0.36 8.16
N LEU A 115 -0.93 0.63 8.43
CA LEU A 115 0.32 0.46 9.16
C LEU A 115 0.19 1.02 10.58
N ARG A 116 0.63 0.25 11.59
CA ARG A 116 0.80 0.74 12.95
C ARG A 116 2.09 0.19 13.57
N GLY A 117 3.08 1.06 13.75
CA GLY A 117 4.40 0.65 14.24
C GLY A 117 5.04 -0.35 13.27
N ASN A 118 5.29 -1.57 13.76
CA ASN A 118 5.85 -2.66 12.97
C ASN A 118 4.79 -3.64 12.48
N PHE A 119 3.51 -3.28 12.51
CA PHE A 119 2.42 -4.16 12.10
C PHE A 119 1.71 -3.60 10.88
N LEU A 120 1.59 -4.43 9.84
CA LEU A 120 0.79 -4.15 8.66
C LEU A 120 -0.48 -5.01 8.70
N ALA A 121 -1.64 -4.37 8.67
CA ALA A 121 -2.93 -5.03 8.49
C ALA A 121 -3.35 -4.91 7.03
N VAL A 122 -3.70 -6.03 6.41
CA VAL A 122 -4.13 -6.08 5.00
C VAL A 122 -5.44 -6.84 4.90
N GLY A 123 -6.45 -6.20 4.32
CA GLY A 123 -7.68 -6.90 3.95
C GLY A 123 -7.42 -7.73 2.69
N VAL A 124 -7.71 -9.02 2.74
CA VAL A 124 -7.68 -9.90 1.56
C VAL A 124 -9.04 -10.52 1.34
N GLU A 125 -9.46 -10.61 0.08
CA GLU A 125 -10.76 -11.17 -0.27
C GLU A 125 -10.69 -12.11 -1.47
N ASP A 126 -11.68 -12.98 -1.56
CA ASP A 126 -11.99 -13.72 -2.75
C ASP A 126 -12.67 -12.77 -3.77
N ASN A 127 -12.06 -12.58 -4.94
CA ASN A 127 -12.60 -11.74 -5.99
C ASN A 127 -13.42 -12.48 -7.05
N GLN A 128 -13.57 -13.80 -6.95
CA GLN A 128 -14.38 -14.62 -7.85
C GLN A 128 -15.80 -14.73 -7.32
N GLU A 129 -15.99 -15.44 -6.21
CA GLU A 129 -17.32 -15.66 -5.64
C GLU A 129 -17.70 -14.54 -4.67
N LYS A 130 -16.73 -13.78 -4.17
CA LYS A 130 -16.93 -12.62 -3.26
C LYS A 130 -17.65 -13.01 -1.97
N THR A 131 -17.40 -14.22 -1.50
CA THR A 131 -18.06 -14.78 -0.31
C THR A 131 -17.16 -14.84 0.92
N ARG A 132 -15.85 -14.63 0.75
CA ARG A 132 -14.85 -14.78 1.80
C ARG A 132 -13.91 -13.57 1.81
N SER A 133 -13.61 -13.10 3.01
CA SER A 133 -12.61 -12.08 3.25
C SER A 133 -12.04 -12.24 4.66
N GLU A 134 -10.82 -11.78 4.85
CA GLU A 134 -10.17 -11.72 6.14
C GLU A 134 -9.24 -10.51 6.23
N VAL A 135 -8.78 -10.22 7.45
CA VAL A 135 -7.71 -9.26 7.69
C VAL A 135 -6.49 -10.05 8.14
N GLN A 136 -5.43 -10.02 7.35
CA GLN A 136 -4.16 -10.61 7.71
C GLN A 136 -3.30 -9.57 8.42
N LEU A 137 -2.69 -9.97 9.54
CA LEU A 137 -1.76 -9.15 10.30
C LEU A 137 -0.33 -9.64 10.04
N TRP A 138 0.58 -8.70 9.80
CA TRP A 138 1.96 -8.99 9.44
C TRP A 138 2.90 -8.22 10.35
N ASP A 139 3.86 -8.91 10.96
CA ASP A 139 5.04 -8.27 11.55
C ASP A 139 6.03 -7.92 10.44
N ILE A 140 6.32 -6.63 10.34
CA ILE A 140 7.23 -6.01 9.37
C ILE A 140 8.38 -5.28 10.08
N SER A 141 8.73 -5.69 11.30
CA SER A 141 9.90 -5.19 12.03
C SER A 141 11.15 -5.23 11.14
N ASP A 142 11.28 -6.28 10.32
CA ASP A 142 12.13 -6.32 9.14
C ASP A 142 11.30 -6.21 7.84
N PRO A 143 11.35 -5.09 7.10
CA PRO A 143 10.61 -4.91 5.85
C PRO A 143 10.98 -5.84 4.71
N LEU A 144 12.07 -6.59 4.84
CA LEU A 144 12.47 -7.54 3.79
C LEU A 144 12.07 -8.97 4.15
N ASN A 145 11.59 -9.19 5.38
CA ASN A 145 11.24 -10.50 5.92
C ASN A 145 9.93 -10.40 6.71
N PHE A 146 8.82 -10.51 5.98
CA PHE A 146 7.47 -10.42 6.54
C PHE A 146 7.10 -11.72 7.27
N HIS A 147 6.44 -11.59 8.41
CA HIS A 147 5.91 -12.73 9.15
C HIS A 147 4.42 -12.55 9.43
N GLN A 148 3.60 -13.47 8.93
CA GLN A 148 2.17 -13.47 9.23
C GLN A 148 1.96 -13.82 10.69
N LEU A 149 1.15 -13.02 11.37
CA LEU A 149 0.70 -13.29 12.74
C LEU A 149 -0.55 -14.18 12.71
N PRO A 150 -0.76 -14.99 13.76
CA PRO A 150 -1.92 -15.86 13.89
C PRO A 150 -3.23 -15.09 14.07
#